data_AF-A0A124IFH9-F1
#
_entry.id   AF-A0A124IFH9-F1
#
_cell.length_a   1.000
_cell.length_b   1.000
_cell.length_c   1.000
_cell.angle_alpha   90.00
_cell.angle_beta   90.00
_cell.angle_gamma   90.00
#
_symmetry.space_group_name_H-M   'P 1'
#
loop_
_entity.id
_entity.type
_entity.pdbx_description
1 polymer ?
#
loop_
_entity_poly.entity_id
_entity_poly.type
_entity_poly.pdbx_seq_one_letter_code
_entity_poly.pdbx_strand_id
1 'polypeptide(L)'
;MGAQLVALVFARWTHLNDTDFRILMRMALTALDQERDGAPPHLYFGGHRLLAESLRRPFPQGDSEQARKARQNILKDVQRSVKRIAAEGALEVVDTGRVVRQGEARTYKLTLWTRGGVMSPPSGGVENPPSTPSTEQNDLTSGGVLSPTSGGVLSPTSGGVLSPHEGGFSTPPRNHGGTTEGTWEEDRADAGEQPPDARAPEADDEPASLRLVETDGVRDPAPAGGGVPGQQTFIASVATSSPPLSPSAAPEDLEPPYGPCGSCGRNVLRSRRLCPHCKKPTRIGEAS
;
A
#
# COMPACT_ATOMS: atom_id res chain seq x y z
N MET A 1 -11.03 -10.27 3.14
CA MET A 1 -10.73 -8.83 3.05
C MET A 1 -10.35 -8.33 4.44
N GLY A 2 -9.59 -7.24 4.55
CA GLY A 2 -8.99 -6.77 5.79
C GLY A 2 -9.84 -5.77 6.58
N ALA A 3 -11.06 -6.14 6.98
CA ALA A 3 -11.97 -5.24 7.68
C ALA A 3 -11.46 -4.85 9.08
N GLN A 4 -10.86 -5.80 9.81
CA GLN A 4 -10.27 -5.54 11.12
C GLN A 4 -9.03 -4.65 11.00
N LEU A 5 -8.19 -4.90 10.00
CA LEU A 5 -7.04 -4.04 9.70
C LEU A 5 -7.48 -2.59 9.44
N VAL A 6 -8.53 -2.38 8.64
CA VAL A 6 -9.06 -1.03 8.36
C VAL A 6 -9.53 -0.32 9.65
N ALA A 7 -10.26 -1.03 10.51
CA ALA A 7 -10.68 -0.47 11.79
C ALA A 7 -9.48 -0.02 12.66
N LEU A 8 -8.39 -0.79 12.64
CA LEU A 8 -7.15 -0.43 13.35
C LEU A 8 -6.44 0.77 12.74
N VAL A 9 -6.44 0.92 11.42
CA VAL A 9 -5.91 2.12 10.75
C VAL A 9 -6.65 3.36 11.24
N PHE A 10 -7.99 3.34 11.22
CA PHE A 10 -8.81 4.47 11.72
C PHE A 10 -8.66 4.72 13.22
N ALA A 11 -8.50 3.67 14.02
CA ALA A 11 -8.38 3.84 15.47
C ALA A 11 -7.01 4.42 15.89
N ARG A 12 -5.94 4.16 15.14
CA ARG A 12 -4.57 4.38 15.63
C ARG A 12 -3.68 5.23 14.74
N TRP A 13 -3.98 5.38 13.46
CA TRP A 13 -3.07 5.97 12.47
C TRP A 13 -3.61 7.24 11.83
N THR A 14 -4.55 7.93 12.49
CA THR A 14 -5.16 9.19 12.03
C THR A 14 -4.21 10.40 12.04
N HIS A 15 -3.02 10.25 12.62
CA HIS A 15 -1.98 11.28 12.66
C HIS A 15 -1.10 11.29 11.40
N LEU A 16 -1.19 10.24 10.56
CA LEU A 16 -0.51 10.21 9.27
C LEU A 16 -1.03 11.33 8.37
N ASN A 17 -0.15 11.83 7.50
CA ASN A 17 -0.59 12.70 6.40
C ASN A 17 -1.66 11.98 5.56
N ASP A 18 -2.62 12.72 5.01
CA ASP A 18 -3.74 12.19 4.22
C ASP A 18 -3.30 11.26 3.07
N THR A 19 -2.17 11.57 2.42
CA THR A 19 -1.60 10.68 1.38
C THR A 19 -1.11 9.35 1.96
N ASP A 20 -0.38 9.40 3.07
CA ASP A 20 0.21 8.23 3.73
C ASP A 20 -0.91 7.37 4.35
N PHE A 21 -1.91 8.00 4.96
CA PHE A 21 -3.11 7.36 5.50
C PHE A 21 -3.89 6.59 4.43
N ARG A 22 -4.09 7.18 3.24
CA ARG A 22 -4.80 6.50 2.13
C ARG A 22 -4.04 5.31 1.59
N ILE A 23 -2.71 5.41 1.47
CA ILE A 23 -1.87 4.29 1.06
C ILE A 23 -1.99 3.16 2.08
N LEU A 24 -1.87 3.47 3.37
CA LEU A 24 -2.02 2.48 4.44
C LEU A 24 -3.43 1.85 4.45
N MET A 25 -4.47 2.65 4.23
CA MET A 25 -5.84 2.19 4.12
C MET A 25 -6.03 1.22 2.95
N ARG A 26 -5.46 1.53 1.78
CA ARG A 26 -5.50 0.66 0.60
C ARG A 26 -4.79 -0.67 0.85
N MET A 27 -3.64 -0.65 1.54
CA MET A 27 -2.96 -1.87 1.98
C MET A 27 -3.82 -2.69 2.94
N ALA A 28 -4.43 -2.05 3.95
CA ALA A 28 -5.28 -2.73 4.93
C ALA A 28 -6.50 -3.39 4.28
N LEU A 29 -7.17 -2.72 3.34
CA LEU A 29 -8.33 -3.27 2.62
C LEU A 29 -8.00 -4.54 1.84
N THR A 30 -6.80 -4.60 1.25
CA THR A 30 -6.37 -5.67 0.36
C THR A 30 -5.64 -6.81 1.08
N ALA A 31 -5.05 -6.52 2.24
CA ALA A 31 -4.51 -7.54 3.11
C ALA A 31 -5.61 -8.42 3.72
N LEU A 32 -5.25 -9.63 4.14
CA LEU A 32 -6.16 -10.56 4.79
C LEU A 32 -6.14 -10.37 6.31
N ASP A 33 -7.30 -10.33 6.95
CA ASP A 33 -7.40 -10.33 8.43
C ASP A 33 -7.00 -11.69 9.02
N GLN A 34 -7.32 -12.78 8.34
CA GLN A 34 -7.08 -14.15 8.78
C GLN A 34 -6.39 -14.95 7.69
N GLU A 35 -5.64 -15.98 8.09
CA GLU A 35 -5.01 -16.89 7.14
C GLU A 35 -6.08 -17.56 6.27
N ARG A 36 -5.86 -17.56 4.95
CA ARG A 36 -6.78 -18.18 4.00
C ARG A 36 -6.00 -18.81 2.87
N ASP A 37 -6.30 -20.06 2.55
CA ASP A 37 -5.66 -20.81 1.45
C ASP A 37 -4.10 -20.84 1.56
N GLY A 38 -3.58 -20.85 2.79
CA GLY A 38 -2.13 -20.79 3.06
C GLY A 38 -1.48 -19.42 2.83
N ALA A 39 -2.27 -18.38 2.51
CA ALA A 39 -1.79 -17.01 2.45
C ALA A 39 -1.75 -16.41 3.87
N PRO A 40 -0.59 -15.89 4.33
CA PRO A 40 -0.46 -15.40 5.69
C PRO A 40 -1.36 -14.16 5.94
N PRO A 41 -1.89 -13.99 7.15
CA PRO A 41 -2.62 -12.78 7.50
C PRO A 41 -1.70 -11.56 7.53
N HIS A 42 -2.29 -10.39 7.34
CA HIS A 42 -1.64 -9.08 7.46
C HIS A 42 -0.52 -8.82 6.46
N LEU A 43 -0.44 -9.61 5.39
CA LEU A 43 0.48 -9.37 4.28
C LEU A 43 -0.23 -8.68 3.12
N TYR A 44 0.44 -7.68 2.56
CA TYR A 44 0.05 -6.98 1.35
C TYR A 44 0.97 -7.37 0.18
N PHE A 45 0.36 -7.81 -0.93
CA PHE A 45 1.02 -8.30 -2.14
C PHE A 45 0.73 -7.47 -3.40
N GLY A 46 -0.03 -6.37 -3.29
CA GLY A 46 -0.57 -5.66 -4.47
C GLY A 46 0.43 -4.79 -5.26
N GLY A 47 1.70 -4.75 -4.87
CA GLY A 47 2.73 -3.94 -5.53
C GLY A 47 2.50 -2.42 -5.41
N HIS A 48 3.37 -1.61 -6.04
CA HIS A 48 3.30 -0.15 -5.98
C HIS A 48 2.26 0.46 -6.93
N ARG A 49 1.90 -0.24 -8.01
CA ARG A 49 0.93 0.28 -9.00
C ARG A 49 -0.48 0.39 -8.42
N LEU A 50 -0.94 -0.59 -7.65
CA LEU A 50 -2.24 -0.51 -6.96
C LEU A 50 -2.27 0.56 -5.86
N LEU A 51 -1.11 0.90 -5.29
CA LEU A 51 -1.01 2.00 -4.32
C LEU A 51 -1.03 3.36 -5.01
N ALA A 52 -0.50 3.47 -6.23
CA ALA A 52 -0.53 4.72 -6.99
C ALA A 52 -1.98 5.22 -7.23
N GLU A 53 -2.95 4.31 -7.37
CA GLU A 53 -4.37 4.64 -7.48
C GLU A 53 -4.90 5.41 -6.26
N SER A 54 -4.29 5.24 -5.09
CA SER A 54 -4.70 5.94 -3.86
C SER A 54 -4.26 7.41 -3.81
N LEU A 55 -3.33 7.83 -4.69
CA LEU A 55 -2.80 9.20 -4.73
C LEU A 55 -3.76 10.22 -5.35
N ARG A 56 -4.97 9.82 -5.80
CA ARG A 56 -5.95 10.65 -6.52
C ARG A 56 -5.40 11.35 -7.77
N ARG A 57 -4.29 10.87 -8.31
CA ARG A 57 -3.72 11.34 -9.57
C ARG A 57 -4.02 10.29 -10.65
N PRO A 58 -4.41 10.69 -11.87
CA PRO A 58 -4.60 9.74 -12.95
C PRO A 58 -3.28 9.04 -13.25
N PHE A 59 -3.30 7.71 -13.32
CA PHE A 59 -2.11 6.95 -13.68
C PHE A 59 -1.89 7.08 -15.20
N PRO A 60 -0.76 7.66 -15.65
CA PRO A 60 -0.56 7.94 -17.07
C PRO A 60 -0.54 6.66 -17.88
N GLN A 61 -1.36 6.62 -18.93
CA GLN A 61 -1.42 5.51 -19.89
C GLN A 61 -0.55 5.81 -21.13
N GLY A 62 -0.19 4.77 -21.88
CA GLY A 62 0.60 4.88 -23.11
C GLY A 62 2.12 4.83 -22.92
N ASP A 63 2.83 4.77 -24.03
CA ASP A 63 4.28 4.56 -24.10
C ASP A 63 5.11 5.82 -24.34
N SER A 64 4.47 7.00 -24.37
CA SER A 64 5.19 8.25 -24.52
C SER A 64 6.22 8.43 -23.39
N GLU A 65 7.35 9.07 -23.70
CA GLU A 65 8.38 9.36 -22.70
C GLU A 65 7.82 10.17 -21.53
N GLN A 66 6.91 11.11 -21.81
CA GLN A 66 6.22 11.88 -20.79
C GLN A 66 5.38 10.99 -19.86
N ALA A 67 4.62 10.02 -20.42
CA ALA A 67 3.85 9.08 -19.63
C ALA A 67 4.75 8.17 -18.77
N ARG A 68 5.89 7.72 -19.32
CA ARG A 68 6.91 6.94 -18.57
C ARG A 68 7.48 7.74 -17.41
N LYS A 69 7.89 8.99 -17.64
CA LYS A 69 8.42 9.90 -16.60
C LYS A 69 7.38 10.19 -15.52
N ALA A 70 6.14 10.47 -15.92
CA ALA A 70 5.06 10.71 -14.98
C ALA A 70 4.75 9.47 -14.11
N ARG A 71 4.73 8.27 -14.70
CA ARG A 71 4.59 7.01 -13.94
C ARG A 71 5.72 6.83 -12.94
N GLN A 72 6.96 7.09 -13.36
CA GLN A 72 8.11 6.97 -12.48
C GLN A 72 8.04 7.94 -11.30
N ASN A 73 7.60 9.17 -11.52
CA ASN A 73 7.42 10.17 -10.45
C ASN A 73 6.36 9.72 -9.45
N ILE A 74 5.20 9.24 -9.93
CA ILE A 74 4.13 8.70 -9.06
C ILE A 74 4.64 7.52 -8.23
N LEU A 75 5.40 6.60 -8.84
CA LEU A 75 5.97 5.45 -8.11
C LEU A 75 7.00 5.89 -7.06
N LYS A 76 7.82 6.91 -7.35
CA LYS A 76 8.73 7.52 -6.37
C LYS A 76 7.96 8.16 -5.20
N ASP A 77 6.82 8.78 -5.46
CA ASP A 77 5.96 9.35 -4.42
C ASP A 77 5.36 8.27 -3.52
N VAL A 78 4.87 7.18 -4.11
CA VAL A 78 4.41 6.00 -3.35
C VAL A 78 5.54 5.43 -2.50
N GLN A 79 6.74 5.23 -3.06
CA GLN A 79 7.89 4.70 -2.32
C GLN A 79 8.30 5.59 -1.15
N ARG A 80 8.31 6.92 -1.34
CA ARG A 80 8.57 7.88 -0.25
C ARG A 80 7.53 7.78 0.86
N SER A 81 6.26 7.67 0.49
CA SER A 81 5.14 7.54 1.43
C SER A 81 5.21 6.23 2.22
N VAL A 82 5.43 5.10 1.54
CA VAL A 82 5.63 3.79 2.20
C VAL A 82 6.83 3.81 3.15
N LYS A 83 7.93 4.48 2.77
CA LYS A 83 9.09 4.64 3.66
C LYS A 83 8.74 5.42 4.93
N ARG A 84 7.93 6.49 4.83
CA ARG A 84 7.45 7.24 6.01
C ARG A 84 6.55 6.39 6.90
N ILE A 85 5.56 5.70 6.33
CA ILE A 85 4.65 4.82 7.07
C ILE A 85 5.44 3.70 7.79
N ALA A 86 6.46 3.13 7.14
CA ALA A 86 7.33 2.14 7.76
C ALA A 86 8.18 2.73 8.89
N ALA A 87 8.69 3.96 8.73
CA ALA A 87 9.44 4.67 9.77
C ALA A 87 8.58 4.95 11.03
N GLU A 88 7.27 5.13 10.87
CA GLU A 88 6.34 5.26 11.99
C GLU A 88 5.95 3.91 12.63
N GLY A 89 6.38 2.78 12.05
CA GLY A 89 6.14 1.44 12.59
C GLY A 89 4.79 0.81 12.22
N ALA A 90 4.05 1.40 11.29
CA ALA A 90 2.80 0.82 10.78
C ALA A 90 3.03 -0.38 9.84
N LEU A 91 4.22 -0.45 9.24
CA LEU A 91 4.57 -1.44 8.22
C LEU A 91 5.99 -1.98 8.46
N GLU A 92 6.15 -3.28 8.24
CA GLU A 92 7.43 -3.97 8.15
C GLU A 92 7.64 -4.45 6.71
N VAL A 93 8.80 -4.17 6.13
CA VAL A 93 9.14 -4.64 4.78
C VAL A 93 9.63 -6.08 4.89
N VAL A 94 8.85 -7.02 4.36
CA VAL A 94 9.23 -8.44 4.34
C VAL A 94 9.91 -8.72 3.02
N ASP A 95 11.24 -8.82 3.03
CA ASP A 95 11.98 -9.11 1.82
C ASP A 95 11.81 -10.60 1.46
N THR A 96 10.86 -10.90 0.59
CA THR A 96 10.51 -12.27 0.19
C THR A 96 11.52 -12.82 -0.84
N GLY A 97 12.79 -12.92 -0.46
CA GLY A 97 13.82 -13.70 -1.16
C GLY A 97 14.09 -13.34 -2.63
N ARG A 98 15.03 -14.09 -3.25
CA ARG A 98 15.61 -13.82 -4.59
C ARG A 98 14.60 -13.66 -5.75
N VAL A 99 13.34 -14.09 -5.59
CA VAL A 99 12.31 -14.02 -6.64
C VAL A 99 11.80 -12.59 -6.85
N VAL A 100 11.98 -11.69 -5.89
CA VAL A 100 11.56 -10.27 -5.98
C VAL A 100 12.53 -9.40 -6.81
N ARG A 101 13.63 -9.97 -7.32
CA ARG A 101 14.65 -9.21 -8.08
C ARG A 101 14.18 -8.68 -9.44
N GLN A 102 13.03 -9.10 -9.94
CA GLN A 102 12.44 -8.55 -11.18
C GLN A 102 11.62 -7.26 -10.96
N GLY A 103 11.63 -6.70 -9.76
CA GLY A 103 11.17 -5.31 -9.53
C GLY A 103 9.66 -5.11 -9.45
N GLU A 104 8.85 -6.18 -9.52
CA GLU A 104 7.39 -6.03 -9.69
C GLU A 104 6.55 -6.09 -8.41
N ALA A 105 7.01 -6.73 -7.32
CA ALA A 105 6.23 -6.75 -6.09
C ALA A 105 7.10 -6.91 -4.84
N ARG A 106 7.08 -5.90 -3.97
CA ARG A 106 7.55 -6.04 -2.59
C ARG A 106 6.38 -6.49 -1.72
N THR A 107 6.66 -7.38 -0.79
CA THR A 107 5.71 -7.84 0.22
C THR A 107 5.83 -6.97 1.46
N TYR A 108 4.69 -6.50 1.99
CA TYR A 108 4.66 -5.67 3.19
C TYR A 108 3.80 -6.35 4.25
N LYS A 109 4.28 -6.36 5.49
CA LYS A 109 3.55 -6.87 6.64
C LYS A 109 3.02 -5.69 7.45
N LEU A 110 1.72 -5.69 7.74
CA LEU A 110 1.07 -4.65 8.50
C LEU A 110 1.23 -4.91 10.01
N THR A 111 1.86 -3.97 10.71
CA THR A 111 2.17 -4.04 12.16
C THR A 111 1.30 -3.09 12.97
N LEU A 112 0.00 -3.02 12.64
CA LEU A 112 -0.96 -2.04 13.21
C LEU A 112 -1.24 -2.23 14.71
N TRP A 113 -0.94 -3.41 15.25
CA TRP A 113 -1.23 -3.84 16.62
C TRP A 113 -0.22 -3.30 17.64
N THR A 114 1.02 -3.04 17.21
CA THR A 114 2.19 -2.89 18.09
C THR A 114 2.36 -1.49 18.67
N ARG A 115 1.30 -0.69 18.76
CA ARG A 115 1.37 0.64 19.38
C ARG A 115 1.33 0.51 20.90
N GLY A 116 2.43 0.02 21.47
CA GLY A 116 2.56 -0.31 22.88
C GLY A 116 4.00 -0.59 23.30
N GLY A 117 4.92 0.34 23.03
CA GLY A 117 6.01 0.62 23.96
C GLY A 117 7.21 -0.33 24.06
N VAL A 118 7.40 -1.29 23.14
CA VAL A 118 8.71 -1.93 23.01
C VAL A 118 9.18 -1.75 21.59
N MET A 119 9.93 -0.67 21.35
CA MET A 119 10.74 -0.57 20.15
C MET A 119 11.72 -1.73 20.19
N SER A 120 11.38 -2.84 19.53
CA SER A 120 12.43 -3.72 19.04
C SER A 120 13.27 -2.85 18.12
N PRO A 121 14.55 -2.58 18.46
CA PRO A 121 15.40 -1.81 17.60
C PRO A 121 15.38 -2.45 16.21
N PRO A 122 15.51 -1.67 15.13
CA PRO A 122 15.63 -2.24 13.80
C PRO A 122 16.75 -3.28 13.88
N SER A 123 16.41 -4.55 13.66
CA SER A 123 17.38 -5.61 13.41
C SER A 123 18.07 -5.32 12.07
N GLY A 124 18.81 -4.22 12.01
CA GLY A 124 19.91 -4.07 11.08
C GLY A 124 20.86 -5.18 11.44
N GLY A 125 21.02 -6.14 10.53
CA GLY A 125 21.93 -7.25 10.69
C GLY A 125 23.30 -6.71 11.07
N VAL A 126 23.64 -6.86 12.35
CA VAL A 126 25.04 -6.85 12.77
C VAL A 126 25.59 -8.13 12.16
N GLU A 127 26.33 -7.97 11.06
CA GLU A 127 27.22 -9.01 10.57
C GLU A 127 28.02 -9.51 11.78
N ASN A 128 27.96 -10.82 12.05
CA ASN A 128 28.76 -11.46 13.08
C ASN A 128 30.21 -10.97 12.92
N PRO A 129 30.83 -10.31 13.91
CA PRO A 129 32.27 -10.14 13.87
C PRO A 129 32.90 -11.54 13.79
N PRO A 130 33.94 -11.74 12.96
CA PRO A 130 34.56 -13.04 12.81
C PRO A 130 35.05 -13.51 14.17
N SER A 131 34.51 -14.63 14.63
CA SER A 131 34.96 -15.32 15.84
C SER A 131 36.45 -15.62 15.71
N THR A 132 37.27 -14.87 16.43
CA THR A 132 38.65 -15.25 16.70
C THR A 132 38.65 -16.50 17.57
N PRO A 133 39.40 -17.57 17.21
CA PRO A 133 39.55 -18.74 18.06
C PRO A 133 40.48 -18.40 19.22
N SER A 134 39.94 -18.02 20.37
CA SER A 134 40.70 -17.98 21.62
C SER A 134 40.65 -19.36 22.27
N THR A 135 41.74 -20.07 22.05
CA THR A 135 42.24 -21.18 22.87
C THR A 135 42.41 -20.72 24.33
N GLU A 136 42.37 -21.70 25.22
CA GLU A 136 42.73 -21.66 26.65
C GLU A 136 41.62 -21.17 27.60
N GLN A 137 41.41 -21.68 28.82
CA GLN A 137 41.76 -22.87 29.59
C GLN A 137 41.24 -22.53 31.01
N ASN A 138 40.89 -23.57 31.79
CA ASN A 138 40.51 -23.59 33.21
C ASN A 138 39.02 -23.38 33.53
N ASP A 139 38.30 -24.35 34.06
CA ASP A 139 38.40 -25.13 35.32
C ASP A 139 37.46 -24.57 36.40
N LEU A 140 36.58 -25.46 36.86
CA LEU A 140 35.92 -25.53 38.17
C LEU A 140 35.53 -24.23 38.87
N THR A 141 34.22 -23.99 39.09
CA THR A 141 33.66 -23.69 40.44
C THR A 141 32.14 -23.88 40.46
N SER A 142 31.71 -24.53 41.53
CA SER A 142 30.39 -25.01 41.90
C SER A 142 29.30 -23.95 42.12
N GLY A 143 28.05 -24.37 41.89
CA GLY A 143 26.94 -24.26 42.85
C GLY A 143 26.41 -22.87 43.22
N GLY A 144 25.27 -22.51 42.64
CA GLY A 144 24.44 -21.40 43.13
C GLY A 144 22.99 -21.58 42.72
N VAL A 145 22.21 -22.27 43.56
CA VAL A 145 20.75 -22.37 43.42
C VAL A 145 20.15 -21.05 43.87
N LEU A 146 19.59 -20.27 42.94
CA LEU A 146 18.85 -19.05 43.27
C LEU A 146 17.35 -19.37 43.32
N SER A 147 16.79 -19.30 44.52
CA SER A 147 15.36 -19.40 44.79
C SER A 147 14.57 -18.25 44.14
N PRO A 148 13.37 -18.49 43.57
CA PRO A 148 12.53 -17.42 43.08
C PRO A 148 11.89 -16.65 44.24
N THR A 149 12.14 -15.35 44.28
CA THR A 149 11.50 -14.40 45.20
C THR A 149 10.02 -14.26 44.86
N SER A 150 9.15 -14.68 45.79
CA SER A 150 7.71 -14.44 45.75
C SER A 150 7.43 -12.96 46.00
N GLY A 151 6.96 -12.24 44.99
CA GLY A 151 6.62 -10.82 45.07
C GLY A 151 5.14 -10.56 44.79
N GLY A 152 4.38 -10.32 45.87
CA GLY A 152 3.35 -9.28 45.97
C GLY A 152 2.14 -9.34 45.03
N VAL A 153 1.02 -9.85 45.54
CA VAL A 153 -0.32 -9.62 44.99
C VAL A 153 -0.73 -8.18 45.32
N LEU A 154 -0.70 -7.28 44.34
CA LEU A 154 -1.29 -5.94 44.50
C LEU A 154 -2.79 -6.03 44.24
N SER A 155 -3.57 -5.68 45.25
CA SER A 155 -5.03 -5.59 45.18
C SER A 155 -5.45 -4.46 44.24
N PRO A 156 -6.49 -4.64 43.40
CA PRO A 156 -7.00 -3.55 42.58
C PRO A 156 -7.73 -2.51 43.44
N THR A 157 -7.19 -1.30 43.47
CA THR A 157 -7.84 -0.11 44.03
C THR A 157 -9.13 0.16 43.25
N SER A 158 -10.28 0.11 43.95
CA SER A 158 -11.57 0.52 43.41
C SER A 158 -11.58 2.03 43.21
N GLY A 159 -11.30 2.47 41.98
CA GLY A 159 -11.41 3.86 41.55
C GLY A 159 -12.85 4.21 41.19
N GLY A 160 -13.38 5.24 41.85
CA GLY A 160 -14.78 5.66 41.79
C GLY A 160 -15.26 6.13 40.42
N VAL A 161 -16.57 6.00 40.25
CA VAL A 161 -17.36 6.50 39.14
C VAL A 161 -17.32 8.03 39.18
N LEU A 162 -16.58 8.64 38.25
CA LEU A 162 -16.72 10.06 37.95
C LEU A 162 -17.79 10.21 36.88
N SER A 163 -18.86 10.92 37.24
CA SER A 163 -19.97 11.32 36.38
C SER A 163 -19.46 11.98 35.09
N PRO A 164 -20.03 11.67 33.92
CA PRO A 164 -19.68 12.37 32.69
C PRO A 164 -20.22 13.81 32.80
N HIS A 165 -19.29 14.76 32.80
CA HIS A 165 -19.60 16.17 32.64
C HIS A 165 -20.13 16.37 31.21
N GLU A 166 -21.37 16.83 31.08
CA GLU A 166 -21.94 17.28 29.82
C GLU A 166 -21.18 18.54 29.36
N GLY A 167 -20.14 18.31 28.55
CA GLY A 167 -19.37 19.36 27.88
C GLY A 167 -20.00 19.67 26.53
N GLY A 168 -20.45 20.91 26.38
CA GLY A 168 -21.24 21.39 25.26
C GLY A 168 -20.65 21.17 23.86
N PHE A 169 -21.58 21.09 22.91
CA PHE A 169 -21.33 21.13 21.47
C PHE A 169 -20.62 22.43 21.06
N SER A 170 -19.29 22.38 20.96
CA SER A 170 -18.55 23.34 20.14
C SER A 170 -18.56 22.83 18.71
N THR A 171 -19.37 23.46 17.86
CA THR A 171 -19.30 23.31 16.41
C THR A 171 -17.87 23.59 15.94
N PRO A 172 -17.24 22.73 15.12
CA PRO A 172 -15.91 22.98 14.60
C PRO A 172 -15.92 24.24 13.72
N PRO A 173 -14.88 25.10 13.79
CA PRO A 173 -14.76 26.25 12.91
C PRO A 173 -14.66 25.76 11.46
N ARG A 174 -15.57 26.28 10.65
CA ARG A 174 -15.72 26.03 9.23
C ARG A 174 -14.56 26.68 8.48
N ASN A 175 -13.45 25.95 8.30
CA ASN A 175 -12.36 26.37 7.42
C ASN A 175 -12.79 26.22 5.95
N HIS A 176 -13.53 27.22 5.45
CA HIS A 176 -13.56 27.56 4.04
C HIS A 176 -12.57 28.71 3.82
N GLY A 177 -11.47 28.42 3.13
CA GLY A 177 -10.52 29.43 2.67
C GLY A 177 -9.21 28.74 2.29
N GLY A 178 -8.66 28.88 1.11
CA GLY A 178 -9.16 29.41 -0.15
C GLY A 178 -8.28 28.75 -1.21
N THR A 179 -8.85 28.50 -2.38
CA THR A 179 -8.12 28.03 -3.55
C THR A 179 -7.23 29.16 -4.03
N THR A 180 -5.99 29.24 -3.56
CA THR A 180 -4.95 30.00 -4.26
C THR A 180 -4.40 29.09 -5.33
N GLU A 181 -4.82 29.36 -6.57
CA GLU A 181 -4.12 28.91 -7.77
C GLU A 181 -2.69 29.43 -7.70
N GLY A 182 -1.79 28.57 -7.22
CA GLY A 182 -0.36 28.80 -7.31
C GLY A 182 0.05 28.57 -8.75
N THR A 183 0.06 29.64 -9.53
CA THR A 183 0.83 29.77 -10.77
C THR A 183 2.25 29.34 -10.46
N TRP A 184 2.65 28.15 -10.90
CA TRP A 184 4.04 27.71 -10.91
C TRP A 184 4.76 28.53 -11.98
N GLU A 185 5.13 29.74 -11.60
CA GLU A 185 6.09 30.57 -12.31
C GLU A 185 7.44 29.83 -12.25
N GLU A 186 7.94 29.49 -13.43
CA GLU A 186 9.22 28.86 -13.65
C GLU A 186 10.33 29.74 -13.08
N ASP A 187 10.77 29.45 -11.86
CA ASP A 187 12.05 29.94 -11.35
C ASP A 187 13.18 29.15 -12.04
N ARG A 188 13.43 29.57 -13.28
CA ARG A 188 14.52 29.12 -14.14
C ARG A 188 15.60 30.19 -14.09
N ALA A 189 16.24 30.30 -12.94
CA ALA A 189 17.41 31.15 -12.74
C ALA A 189 18.49 30.37 -11.98
N ASP A 190 19.25 29.55 -12.71
CA ASP A 190 20.67 29.36 -12.42
C ASP A 190 21.38 28.99 -13.74
N ALA A 191 21.59 30.03 -14.54
CA ALA A 191 22.49 30.01 -15.68
C ALA A 191 23.92 30.13 -15.13
N GLY A 192 24.50 28.98 -14.78
CA GLY A 192 25.93 28.87 -14.54
C GLY A 192 26.72 29.20 -15.81
N GLU A 193 27.59 30.18 -15.67
CA GLU A 193 28.46 30.80 -16.68
C GLU A 193 29.14 29.80 -17.63
N GLN A 194 28.91 29.97 -18.93
CA GLN A 194 29.75 29.42 -19.99
C GLN A 194 30.50 30.59 -20.65
N PRO A 195 31.85 30.59 -20.68
CA PRO A 195 32.63 31.70 -21.22
C PRO A 195 32.46 31.83 -22.75
N PRO A 196 32.49 33.05 -23.29
CA PRO A 196 32.23 33.33 -24.70
C PRO A 196 33.47 33.09 -25.55
N ASP A 197 33.33 32.28 -26.60
CA ASP A 197 34.23 32.34 -27.76
C ASP A 197 33.43 32.45 -29.05
N ALA A 198 33.40 33.69 -29.53
CA ALA A 198 33.46 34.13 -30.93
C ALA A 198 32.76 33.27 -32.01
N ARG A 199 31.58 33.72 -32.46
CA ARG A 199 31.40 34.34 -33.81
C ARG A 199 29.92 34.59 -34.10
N ALA A 200 29.61 35.85 -34.41
CA ALA A 200 28.49 36.22 -35.27
C ALA A 200 28.68 35.64 -36.69
N PRO A 201 27.62 35.47 -37.50
CA PRO A 201 26.97 36.64 -38.09
C PRO A 201 25.44 36.63 -38.02
N GLU A 202 24.96 37.85 -38.16
CA GLU A 202 23.60 38.34 -38.26
C GLU A 202 22.82 37.68 -39.39
N ALA A 203 21.55 37.37 -39.12
CA ALA A 203 20.50 37.25 -40.13
C ALA A 203 19.18 37.64 -39.48
N ASP A 204 18.64 38.76 -39.97
CA ASP A 204 17.28 39.23 -39.78
C ASP A 204 16.24 38.13 -39.99
N ASP A 205 15.30 37.97 -39.06
CA ASP A 205 13.97 37.47 -39.39
C ASP A 205 12.93 37.97 -38.36
N GLU A 206 11.86 38.54 -38.90
CA GLU A 206 10.80 39.29 -38.24
C GLU A 206 10.09 38.54 -37.09
N PRO A 207 9.63 39.24 -36.03
CA PRO A 207 8.65 38.68 -35.12
C PRO A 207 7.27 38.65 -35.81
N ALA A 208 6.81 37.43 -36.13
CA ALA A 208 5.46 37.17 -36.60
C ALA A 208 4.43 37.82 -35.67
N SER A 209 3.63 38.73 -36.25
CA SER A 209 2.49 39.37 -35.62
C SER A 209 1.46 38.32 -35.17
N LEU A 210 1.22 38.23 -33.87
CA LEU A 210 0.11 37.48 -33.30
C LEU A 210 -1.20 38.13 -33.71
N ARG A 211 -1.96 37.45 -34.58
CA ARG A 211 -3.33 37.82 -34.93
C ARG A 211 -4.23 37.64 -33.70
N LEU A 212 -4.85 38.73 -33.27
CA LEU A 212 -6.01 38.75 -32.40
C LEU A 212 -7.13 37.92 -33.06
N VAL A 213 -7.59 36.87 -32.39
CA VAL A 213 -8.80 36.14 -32.77
C VAL A 213 -9.96 36.83 -32.06
N GLU A 214 -10.89 37.42 -32.84
CA GLU A 214 -12.19 37.88 -32.34
C GLU A 214 -12.97 36.67 -31.83
N THR A 215 -13.15 36.57 -30.50
CA THR A 215 -14.11 35.64 -29.89
C THR A 215 -15.48 36.31 -29.82
N ASP A 216 -16.11 36.44 -30.99
CA ASP A 216 -17.51 36.81 -31.07
C ASP A 216 -18.35 35.54 -30.79
N GLY A 217 -19.15 35.54 -29.72
CA GLY A 217 -20.14 34.47 -29.46
C GLY A 217 -20.10 33.72 -28.12
N VAL A 218 -19.48 34.24 -27.06
CA VAL A 218 -19.74 33.72 -25.70
C VAL A 218 -21.12 34.21 -25.26
N ARG A 219 -22.14 33.38 -25.49
CA ARG A 219 -23.46 33.54 -24.87
C ARG A 219 -23.34 33.21 -23.39
N ASP A 220 -23.60 34.21 -22.55
CA ASP A 220 -23.85 34.03 -21.12
C ASP A 220 -24.99 33.01 -20.89
N PRO A 221 -24.80 31.97 -20.07
CA PRO A 221 -25.92 31.18 -19.59
C PRO A 221 -26.73 32.00 -18.58
N ALA A 222 -28.00 32.23 -18.94
CA ALA A 222 -28.97 32.96 -18.14
C ALA A 222 -29.14 32.41 -16.71
N PRO A 223 -29.47 33.27 -15.73
CA PRO A 223 -29.73 32.84 -14.36
C PRO A 223 -31.07 32.10 -14.27
N ALA A 224 -31.03 30.81 -13.93
CA ALA A 224 -32.21 30.07 -13.52
C ALA A 224 -32.62 30.48 -12.09
N GLY A 225 -33.45 31.52 -12.00
CA GLY A 225 -34.30 31.77 -10.85
C GLY A 225 -35.55 30.91 -10.93
N GLY A 226 -35.92 30.25 -9.83
CA GLY A 226 -37.20 29.54 -9.71
C GLY A 226 -37.14 28.39 -8.72
N GLY A 227 -37.33 28.68 -7.44
CA GLY A 227 -37.66 27.65 -6.45
C GLY A 227 -39.13 27.25 -6.55
N VAL A 228 -39.47 26.02 -6.16
CA VAL A 228 -40.76 25.68 -5.53
C VAL A 228 -40.54 24.52 -4.55
N PRO A 229 -41.05 24.62 -3.31
CA PRO A 229 -41.04 23.57 -2.29
C PRO A 229 -42.17 22.55 -2.54
N GLY A 230 -41.88 21.27 -2.33
CA GLY A 230 -42.89 20.22 -2.46
C GLY A 230 -42.33 18.85 -2.12
N GLN A 231 -42.51 18.45 -0.87
CA GLN A 231 -42.46 17.05 -0.46
C GLN A 231 -43.29 16.20 -1.41
N GLN A 232 -42.75 15.07 -1.85
CA GLN A 232 -43.52 13.84 -1.98
C GLN A 232 -42.57 12.64 -1.87
N THR A 233 -42.65 11.96 -0.74
CA THR A 233 -42.07 10.64 -0.47
C THR A 233 -42.75 9.60 -1.36
N PHE A 234 -42.08 9.18 -2.42
CA PHE A 234 -42.43 7.95 -3.13
C PHE A 234 -41.68 6.79 -2.49
N ILE A 235 -42.42 6.01 -1.70
CA ILE A 235 -42.01 4.68 -1.25
C ILE A 235 -42.25 3.75 -2.45
N ALA A 236 -41.24 3.57 -3.30
CA ALA A 236 -41.29 2.59 -4.37
C ALA A 236 -40.80 1.25 -3.83
N SER A 237 -41.76 0.35 -3.56
CA SER A 237 -41.51 -1.07 -3.35
C SER A 237 -40.96 -1.67 -4.65
N VAL A 238 -39.65 -1.87 -4.72
CA VAL A 238 -39.02 -2.66 -5.78
C VAL A 238 -39.27 -4.14 -5.47
N ALA A 239 -40.28 -4.71 -6.12
CA ALA A 239 -40.42 -6.14 -6.24
C ALA A 239 -39.32 -6.65 -7.18
N THR A 240 -38.26 -7.21 -6.60
CA THR A 240 -37.20 -7.92 -7.33
C THR A 240 -37.77 -9.25 -7.83
N SER A 241 -38.29 -9.27 -9.05
CA SER A 241 -38.58 -10.52 -9.76
C SER A 241 -37.27 -11.21 -10.13
N SER A 242 -36.92 -12.27 -9.41
CA SER A 242 -35.79 -13.14 -9.75
C SER A 242 -36.05 -13.82 -11.11
N PRO A 243 -35.13 -13.72 -12.09
CA PRO A 243 -35.25 -14.49 -13.31
C PRO A 243 -35.03 -15.98 -13.02
N PRO A 244 -35.67 -16.89 -13.78
CA PRO A 244 -35.50 -18.33 -13.61
C PRO A 244 -34.06 -18.74 -13.93
N LEU A 245 -33.45 -19.45 -12.98
CA LEU A 245 -32.14 -20.10 -13.13
C LEU A 245 -32.18 -21.04 -14.34
N SER A 246 -31.48 -20.66 -15.42
CA SER A 246 -31.13 -21.60 -16.47
C SER A 246 -30.14 -22.63 -15.90
N PRO A 247 -30.32 -23.94 -16.17
CA PRO A 247 -29.37 -24.96 -15.75
C PRO A 247 -28.04 -24.69 -16.45
N SER A 248 -27.05 -24.25 -15.66
CA SER A 248 -25.67 -24.09 -16.09
C SER A 248 -25.17 -25.44 -16.61
N ALA A 249 -24.77 -25.46 -17.88
CA ALA A 249 -24.05 -26.57 -18.47
C ALA A 249 -22.89 -26.97 -17.54
N ALA A 250 -22.80 -28.26 -17.24
CA ALA A 250 -21.70 -28.82 -16.49
C ALA A 250 -20.39 -28.47 -17.23
N PRO A 251 -19.37 -27.93 -16.54
CA PRO A 251 -18.08 -27.71 -17.18
C PRO A 251 -17.51 -29.06 -17.59
N GLU A 252 -17.37 -29.26 -18.91
CA GLU A 252 -16.71 -30.42 -19.50
C GLU A 252 -15.28 -30.53 -18.95
N ASP A 253 -14.97 -31.70 -18.40
CA ASP A 253 -13.65 -32.32 -18.19
C ASP A 253 -12.43 -31.37 -18.12
N LEU A 254 -12.38 -30.54 -17.09
CA LEU A 254 -11.10 -29.96 -16.65
C LEU A 254 -10.28 -31.06 -16.01
N GLU A 255 -9.32 -31.62 -16.75
CA GLU A 255 -8.31 -32.53 -16.21
C GLU A 255 -7.75 -31.93 -14.91
N PRO A 256 -7.76 -32.68 -13.79
CA PRO A 256 -7.28 -32.16 -12.52
C PRO A 256 -5.81 -31.75 -12.68
N PRO A 257 -5.40 -30.57 -12.17
CA PRO A 257 -4.05 -30.02 -12.37
C PRO A 257 -2.95 -30.82 -11.67
N TYR A 258 -3.31 -31.94 -11.04
CA TYR A 258 -2.44 -32.83 -10.28
C TYR A 258 -2.41 -34.20 -10.96
N GLY A 259 -1.21 -34.77 -11.07
CA GLY A 259 -1.00 -36.15 -11.51
C GLY A 259 -0.05 -36.88 -10.56
N PRO A 260 -0.10 -38.22 -10.47
CA PRO A 260 0.81 -38.98 -9.63
C PRO A 260 2.24 -38.89 -10.17
N CYS A 261 3.22 -38.68 -9.29
CA CYS A 261 4.63 -38.70 -9.65
C CYS A 261 5.09 -40.13 -9.94
N GLY A 262 5.61 -40.41 -11.15
CA GLY A 262 6.04 -41.75 -11.55
C GLY A 262 7.14 -42.41 -10.70
N SER A 263 7.82 -41.66 -9.82
CA SER A 263 8.82 -42.23 -8.88
C SER A 263 8.28 -42.53 -7.48
N CYS A 264 7.33 -41.75 -6.97
CA CYS A 264 6.87 -41.88 -5.58
C CYS A 264 5.35 -42.01 -5.42
N GLY A 265 4.58 -41.99 -6.51
CA GLY A 265 3.12 -42.15 -6.52
C GLY A 265 2.32 -40.98 -5.94
N ARG A 266 2.97 -39.96 -5.35
CA ARG A 266 2.26 -38.80 -4.76
C ARG A 266 1.74 -37.86 -5.84
N ASN A 267 0.56 -37.28 -5.62
CA ASN A 267 0.01 -36.25 -6.49
C ASN A 267 0.87 -34.99 -6.45
N VAL A 268 1.36 -34.56 -7.62
CA VAL A 268 2.16 -33.34 -7.82
C VAL A 268 1.52 -32.52 -8.92
N LEU A 269 1.61 -31.20 -8.82
CA LEU A 269 1.15 -30.26 -9.84
C LEU A 269 1.85 -30.57 -11.18
N ARG A 270 1.09 -30.83 -12.26
CA ARG A 270 1.66 -31.23 -13.58
C ARG A 270 2.65 -30.22 -14.16
N SER A 271 2.55 -28.94 -13.77
CA SER A 271 3.44 -27.86 -14.24
C SER A 271 4.85 -27.86 -13.62
N ARG A 272 5.09 -28.62 -12.54
CA ARG A 272 6.42 -28.68 -11.92
C ARG A 272 7.31 -29.71 -12.60
N ARG A 273 8.54 -29.30 -12.94
CA ARG A 273 9.58 -30.19 -13.52
C ARG A 273 10.22 -31.16 -12.51
N LEU A 274 10.07 -30.89 -11.21
CA LEU A 274 10.69 -31.66 -10.13
C LEU A 274 9.68 -31.94 -9.03
N CYS A 275 9.59 -33.19 -8.58
CA CYS A 275 8.77 -33.54 -7.43
C CYS A 275 9.42 -33.03 -6.13
N PRO A 276 8.69 -32.29 -5.27
CA PRO A 276 9.25 -31.73 -4.03
C PRO A 276 9.71 -32.81 -3.05
N HIS A 277 9.13 -34.02 -3.12
CA HIS A 277 9.49 -35.11 -2.23
C HIS A 277 10.72 -35.89 -2.66
N CYS A 278 10.85 -36.25 -3.93
CA CYS A 278 11.94 -37.12 -4.39
C CYS A 278 13.03 -36.40 -5.18
N LYS A 279 12.86 -35.10 -5.50
CA LYS A 279 13.79 -34.28 -6.30
C LYS A 279 14.12 -34.88 -7.68
N LYS A 280 13.31 -35.83 -8.17
CA LYS A 280 13.45 -36.44 -9.50
C LYS A 280 12.55 -35.72 -10.51
N PRO A 281 12.93 -35.70 -11.79
CA PRO A 281 12.09 -35.16 -12.85
C PRO A 281 10.78 -35.93 -12.95
N THR A 282 9.68 -35.19 -13.04
CA THR A 282 8.32 -35.73 -13.19
C THR A 282 8.16 -36.31 -14.59
N ARG A 283 8.41 -37.62 -14.75
CA ARG A 283 7.86 -38.39 -15.89
C ARG A 283 6.39 -38.63 -15.57
N ILE A 284 5.51 -37.86 -16.20
CA ILE A 284 4.08 -38.15 -16.21
C ILE A 284 3.95 -39.38 -17.11
N GLY A 285 3.59 -40.53 -16.54
CA GLY A 285 3.37 -41.73 -17.33
C GLY A 285 2.15 -41.50 -18.22
N GLU A 286 2.33 -41.59 -19.53
CA GLU A 286 1.22 -41.76 -20.47
C GLU A 286 0.53 -43.07 -20.08
N ALA A 287 -0.69 -42.98 -19.56
CA ALA A 287 -1.51 -44.15 -19.28
C ALA A 287 -1.73 -44.89 -20.61
N SER A 288 -1.18 -46.10 -20.73
CA SER A 288 -1.51 -47.06 -21.80
C SER A 288 -2.77 -47.83 -21.43
#